data_AF-A0A432ZV36-F1
#
_entry.id   AF-A0A432ZV36-F1
#
_cell.length_a   1.000
_cell.length_b   1.000
_cell.length_c   1.000
_cell.angle_alpha   90.00
_cell.angle_beta   90.00
_cell.angle_gamma   90.00
#
_symmetry.space_group_name_H-M   'P 1'
#
loop_
_entity.id
_entity.type
_entity.pdbx_description
1 polymer ?
#
loop_
_entity_poly.entity_id
_entity_poly.type
_entity_poly.pdbx_seq_one_letter_code
_entity_poly.pdbx_strand_id
1 'polypeptide(L)'
;MKQGSTTPIKIDGISSVISLAIDSKDKVYFGSVFYNFSILKTALSWVKQQSQFALVDSSKTKTWTRPDLLSVDGEVNIDIANPNIDKVVFDGVQQGQTNKHWTINVKPETAPRDHNLQVTFTLDGKQYTSEIIVSMQAKIAPPAPSAKQNLSDLIKTTDLGNIIDNNDDTIFTAVNQKNSNVIDDFSQITIKKKDNHSATLTAKLDSKSYAGSVDVTYNVVPATVVDLKIELKPTAPDAIVVKDYLGQINDSNITNPVNTFYYANSESLITMVKSTESSVITGVVYGCDDQWNKITQTSPIDPTIGIKLDGSQLATNDGKYVVELSDNLGHTNNVYLQIAKDKKIANYFDTDNGKQFEIWVKANGYDNIRGYGSSQLNKLFAESKNWQQIASDSQFARSVADWFKTNGKLSSKEPLTKEQVVEQLKTQIPISIKIPAVNTSNYGINKVSFVLNQSEFNPNDKVKITVKYNNAQSEQFSLQIKDNNAPNKKGGLSGLAIVGIVLGSLAGLALLGWLFKRFVVDTFILGPIRDKKQKAWRIREDKALVEMQAEEETEKAKRGK
;
A
#
# COMPACT_ATOMS: atom_id res chain seq x y z
N MET A 1 9.56 -46.09 -39.12
CA MET A 1 8.92 -47.40 -39.39
C MET A 1 9.56 -48.42 -38.47
N LYS A 2 8.81 -49.30 -37.80
CA LYS A 2 9.38 -50.46 -37.09
C LYS A 2 9.36 -51.65 -38.05
N GLN A 3 10.45 -52.41 -38.11
CA GLN A 3 10.52 -53.65 -38.88
C GLN A 3 9.41 -54.60 -38.41
N GLY A 4 8.57 -55.08 -39.34
CA GLY A 4 7.44 -55.99 -39.06
C GLY A 4 6.04 -55.37 -38.93
N SER A 5 5.90 -54.04 -39.03
CA SER A 5 4.57 -53.39 -39.03
C SER A 5 3.94 -53.43 -40.43
N THR A 6 2.78 -54.07 -40.56
CA THR A 6 2.01 -54.13 -41.82
C THR A 6 1.00 -52.99 -41.98
N THR A 7 0.84 -52.14 -40.96
CA THR A 7 -0.06 -50.97 -41.02
C THR A 7 0.61 -49.82 -41.79
N PRO A 8 0.02 -49.36 -42.91
CA PRO A 8 0.57 -48.22 -43.66
C PRO A 8 0.46 -46.93 -42.83
N ILE A 9 1.55 -46.18 -42.71
CA ILE A 9 1.57 -44.86 -42.08
C ILE A 9 1.63 -43.82 -43.19
N LYS A 10 0.61 -42.97 -43.27
CA LYS A 10 0.59 -41.82 -44.18
C LYS A 10 1.58 -40.76 -43.67
N ILE A 11 2.44 -40.26 -44.56
CA ILE A 11 3.40 -39.19 -44.26
C ILE A 11 2.93 -37.94 -45.01
N ASP A 12 2.50 -36.93 -44.26
CA ASP A 12 2.01 -35.68 -44.84
C ASP A 12 3.17 -34.82 -45.38
N GLY A 13 2.93 -34.10 -46.48
CA GLY A 13 3.91 -33.22 -47.13
C GLY A 13 4.77 -33.87 -48.23
N ILE A 14 4.59 -35.16 -48.52
CA ILE A 14 5.29 -35.85 -49.61
C ILE A 14 4.28 -36.28 -50.67
N SER A 15 4.29 -35.61 -51.83
CA SER A 15 3.35 -35.84 -52.93
C SER A 15 3.92 -36.68 -54.09
N SER A 16 5.23 -36.95 -54.13
CA SER A 16 5.87 -37.70 -55.23
C SER A 16 7.17 -38.39 -54.80
N VAL A 17 7.10 -39.69 -54.51
CA VAL A 17 8.26 -40.56 -54.18
C VAL A 17 8.55 -41.46 -55.37
N ILE A 18 9.80 -41.46 -55.85
CA ILE A 18 10.24 -42.31 -56.96
C ILE A 18 11.06 -43.49 -56.46
N SER A 19 11.81 -43.31 -55.36
CA SER A 19 12.63 -44.36 -54.77
C SER A 19 12.65 -44.29 -53.25
N LEU A 20 12.79 -45.47 -52.63
CA LEU A 20 12.89 -45.64 -51.19
C LEU A 20 14.13 -46.51 -50.90
N ALA A 21 15.02 -46.01 -50.05
CA ALA A 21 16.19 -46.77 -49.60
C ALA A 21 16.26 -46.78 -48.07
N ILE A 22 16.81 -47.85 -47.51
CA ILE A 22 17.04 -47.99 -46.07
C ILE A 22 18.51 -48.34 -45.88
N ASP A 23 19.23 -47.57 -45.06
CA ASP A 23 20.63 -47.89 -44.77
C ASP A 23 20.77 -48.91 -43.63
N SER A 24 22.00 -49.37 -43.40
CA SER A 24 22.35 -50.30 -42.32
C SER A 24 22.16 -49.75 -40.90
N LYS A 25 21.67 -48.51 -40.76
CA LYS A 25 21.36 -47.83 -39.49
C LYS A 25 19.87 -47.48 -39.39
N ASP A 26 19.01 -48.16 -40.16
CA ASP A 26 17.55 -47.99 -40.19
C ASP A 26 17.07 -46.59 -40.59
N LYS A 27 17.89 -45.81 -41.31
CA LYS A 27 17.45 -44.52 -41.85
C LYS A 27 16.71 -44.75 -43.16
N VAL A 28 15.53 -44.16 -43.29
CA VAL A 28 14.69 -44.23 -44.49
C VAL A 28 14.94 -42.98 -45.35
N TYR A 29 15.31 -43.21 -46.61
CA TYR A 29 15.60 -42.19 -47.62
C TYR A 29 14.49 -42.19 -48.67
N PHE A 30 13.97 -41.01 -48.99
CA PHE A 30 13.00 -40.81 -50.08
C PHE A 30 13.66 -40.02 -51.21
N GLY A 31 13.69 -40.59 -52.42
CA GLY A 31 14.09 -39.90 -53.63
C GLY A 31 12.89 -39.22 -54.31
N SER A 32 13.02 -37.93 -54.62
CA SER A 32 12.03 -37.16 -55.40
C SER A 32 12.60 -36.73 -56.76
N VAL A 33 11.73 -36.27 -57.66
CA VAL A 33 12.04 -35.90 -59.07
C VAL A 33 13.13 -34.81 -59.17
N PHE A 34 13.44 -34.11 -58.07
CA PHE A 34 14.39 -32.98 -58.04
C PHE A 34 15.63 -33.21 -57.16
N TYR A 35 16.05 -34.46 -56.95
CA TYR A 35 17.33 -34.83 -56.29
C TYR A 35 17.58 -34.30 -54.86
N ASN A 36 16.55 -33.87 -54.14
CA ASN A 36 16.68 -33.49 -52.73
C ASN A 36 16.22 -34.63 -51.81
N PHE A 37 17.18 -35.30 -51.17
CA PHE A 37 16.92 -36.30 -50.12
C PHE A 37 16.47 -35.59 -48.84
N SER A 38 15.21 -35.81 -48.43
CA SER A 38 14.69 -35.30 -47.16
C SER A 38 14.81 -36.38 -46.07
N ILE A 39 15.56 -36.07 -45.00
CA ILE A 39 15.80 -36.97 -43.87
C ILE A 39 14.64 -36.88 -42.87
N LEU A 40 14.10 -38.03 -42.44
CA LEU A 40 13.13 -38.09 -41.35
C LEU A 40 13.80 -37.65 -40.03
N LYS A 41 13.44 -36.46 -39.50
CA LYS A 41 13.92 -35.99 -38.19
C LYS A 41 13.08 -36.64 -37.09
N THR A 42 13.70 -37.47 -36.25
CA THR A 42 13.05 -37.94 -35.01
C THR A 42 12.87 -36.78 -34.02
N ALA A 43 11.97 -36.89 -33.06
CA ALA A 43 11.80 -35.87 -32.00
C ALA A 43 13.14 -35.58 -31.28
N LEU A 44 13.94 -36.63 -31.04
CA LEU A 44 15.29 -36.52 -30.48
C LEU A 44 16.24 -35.73 -31.39
N SER A 45 16.26 -36.02 -32.69
CA SER A 45 17.09 -35.29 -33.66
C SER A 45 16.69 -33.81 -33.73
N TRP A 46 15.39 -33.52 -33.68
CA TRP A 46 14.88 -32.15 -33.67
C TRP A 46 15.30 -31.41 -32.40
N VAL A 47 15.10 -31.99 -31.22
CA VAL A 47 15.48 -31.37 -29.94
C VAL A 47 16.98 -31.15 -29.85
N LYS A 48 17.81 -32.09 -30.33
CA LYS A 48 19.27 -31.91 -30.43
C LYS A 48 19.67 -30.75 -31.33
N GLN A 49 18.92 -30.51 -32.41
CA GLN A 49 19.17 -29.37 -33.29
C GLN A 49 18.80 -28.04 -32.61
N GLN A 50 17.76 -28.03 -31.79
CA GLN A 50 17.32 -26.81 -31.09
C GLN A 50 18.08 -26.52 -29.80
N SER A 51 18.81 -27.52 -29.27
CA SER A 51 19.55 -27.39 -28.01
C SER A 51 21.03 -27.16 -28.28
N GLN A 52 21.49 -25.93 -28.06
CA GLN A 52 22.89 -25.57 -28.16
C GLN A 52 23.59 -25.83 -26.82
N PHE A 53 24.60 -26.70 -26.84
CA PHE A 53 25.42 -26.98 -25.66
C PHE A 53 26.75 -26.26 -25.81
N ALA A 54 27.09 -25.33 -24.92
CA ALA A 54 28.34 -24.56 -24.93
C ALA A 54 29.16 -24.83 -23.66
N LEU A 55 30.43 -25.19 -23.82
CA LEU A 55 31.32 -25.35 -22.66
C LEU A 55 31.79 -23.97 -22.21
N VAL A 56 31.84 -23.75 -20.89
CA VAL A 56 32.35 -22.49 -20.33
C VAL A 56 33.88 -22.43 -20.43
N ASP A 57 34.54 -23.57 -20.23
CA ASP A 57 36.00 -23.74 -20.37
C ASP A 57 36.31 -24.51 -21.66
N SER A 58 37.05 -23.88 -22.57
CA SER A 58 37.39 -24.45 -23.88
C SER A 58 38.40 -25.59 -23.81
N SER A 59 39.08 -25.80 -22.68
CA SER A 59 39.96 -26.96 -22.45
C SER A 59 39.20 -28.24 -22.12
N LYS A 60 37.89 -28.15 -21.88
CA LYS A 60 36.98 -29.24 -21.56
C LYS A 60 36.42 -29.89 -22.83
N THR A 61 35.84 -31.06 -22.66
CA THR A 61 35.25 -31.89 -23.71
C THR A 61 33.77 -32.16 -23.45
N LYS A 62 33.01 -32.17 -24.54
CA LYS A 62 31.63 -32.68 -24.58
C LYS A 62 31.50 -33.62 -25.76
N THR A 63 30.90 -34.79 -25.57
CA THR A 63 30.80 -35.81 -26.62
C THR A 63 29.48 -36.55 -26.51
N TRP A 64 28.79 -36.70 -27.64
CA TRP A 64 27.63 -37.58 -27.72
C TRP A 64 28.10 -39.04 -27.72
N THR A 65 28.02 -39.70 -26.56
CA THR A 65 28.42 -41.11 -26.42
C THR A 65 27.29 -42.07 -26.81
N ARG A 66 26.04 -41.59 -26.78
CA ARG A 66 24.86 -42.24 -27.34
C ARG A 66 24.00 -41.23 -28.10
N PRO A 67 23.01 -41.67 -28.91
CA PRO A 67 22.11 -40.75 -29.60
C PRO A 67 21.43 -39.75 -28.66
N ASP A 68 21.11 -40.17 -27.45
CA ASP A 68 20.36 -39.47 -26.39
C ASP A 68 21.24 -38.96 -25.24
N LEU A 69 22.54 -39.31 -25.19
CA LEU A 69 23.42 -38.99 -24.05
C LEU A 69 24.61 -38.13 -24.48
N LEU A 70 24.71 -36.94 -23.90
CA LEU A 70 25.85 -36.03 -24.00
C LEU A 70 26.71 -36.15 -22.74
N SER A 71 27.90 -36.73 -22.89
CA SER A 71 28.91 -36.74 -21.82
C SER A 71 29.66 -35.41 -21.81
N VAL A 72 29.81 -34.80 -20.63
CA VAL A 72 30.40 -33.48 -20.44
C VAL A 72 31.38 -33.55 -19.27
N ASP A 73 32.58 -33.02 -19.43
CA ASP A 73 33.63 -33.07 -18.39
C ASP A 73 33.95 -31.70 -17.75
N GLY A 74 33.04 -30.75 -17.86
CA GLY A 74 33.17 -29.40 -17.34
C GLY A 74 31.83 -28.67 -17.30
N GLU A 75 31.86 -27.39 -16.92
CA GLU A 75 30.64 -26.58 -16.86
C GLU A 75 30.06 -26.36 -18.26
N VAL A 76 28.75 -26.59 -18.42
CA VAL A 76 28.05 -26.48 -19.70
C VAL A 76 26.82 -25.59 -19.59
N ASN A 77 26.71 -24.66 -20.54
CA ASN A 77 25.51 -23.88 -20.80
C ASN A 77 24.67 -24.58 -21.87
N ILE A 78 23.38 -24.71 -21.62
CA ILE A 78 22.39 -25.23 -22.55
C ILE A 78 21.48 -24.07 -22.93
N ASP A 79 21.45 -23.76 -24.22
CA ASP A 79 20.65 -22.68 -24.79
C ASP A 79 19.64 -23.27 -25.78
N ILE A 80 18.36 -22.96 -25.57
CA ILE A 80 17.26 -23.49 -26.37
C ILE A 80 16.36 -22.33 -26.77
N ALA A 81 16.30 -22.00 -28.06
CA ALA A 81 15.47 -20.91 -28.57
C ALA A 81 14.67 -21.37 -29.79
N ASN A 82 13.36 -21.60 -29.62
CA ASN A 82 12.48 -21.94 -30.74
C ASN A 82 11.00 -21.66 -30.41
N PRO A 83 10.25 -20.98 -31.29
CA PRO A 83 8.84 -20.65 -31.03
C PRO A 83 7.92 -21.87 -30.87
N ASN A 84 8.28 -23.01 -31.45
CA ASN A 84 7.49 -24.24 -31.39
C ASN A 84 7.71 -25.04 -30.10
N ILE A 85 8.65 -24.64 -29.24
CA ILE A 85 8.87 -25.28 -27.93
C ILE A 85 7.85 -24.75 -26.93
N ASP A 86 7.18 -25.67 -26.26
CA ASP A 86 6.14 -25.35 -25.28
C ASP A 86 6.69 -25.30 -23.87
N LYS A 87 7.59 -26.24 -23.56
CA LYS A 87 8.10 -26.45 -22.20
C LYS A 87 9.48 -27.11 -22.20
N VAL A 88 10.35 -26.65 -21.31
CA VAL A 88 11.63 -27.29 -20.99
C VAL A 88 11.65 -27.65 -19.50
N VAL A 89 12.04 -28.88 -19.19
CA VAL A 89 12.18 -29.40 -17.82
C VAL A 89 13.60 -29.94 -17.67
N PHE A 90 14.28 -29.56 -16.59
CA PHE A 90 15.62 -30.04 -16.24
C PHE A 90 15.58 -30.66 -14.84
N ASP A 91 15.96 -31.93 -14.72
CA ASP A 91 15.89 -32.72 -13.47
C ASP A 91 14.52 -32.65 -12.78
N GLY A 92 13.44 -32.68 -13.57
CA GLY A 92 12.07 -32.61 -13.08
C GLY A 92 11.57 -31.19 -12.75
N VAL A 93 12.43 -30.16 -12.85
CA VAL A 93 12.07 -28.76 -12.61
C VAL A 93 11.84 -28.04 -13.92
N GLN A 94 10.66 -27.43 -14.10
CA GLN A 94 10.36 -26.60 -15.27
C GLN A 94 11.22 -25.34 -15.28
N GLN A 95 11.88 -25.07 -16.41
CA GLN A 95 12.80 -23.96 -16.55
C GLN A 95 12.08 -22.68 -17.00
N GLY A 96 12.50 -21.54 -16.43
CA GLY A 96 12.01 -20.22 -16.82
C GLY A 96 12.44 -19.83 -18.23
N GLN A 97 11.71 -18.91 -18.87
CA GLN A 97 11.98 -18.46 -20.23
C GLN A 97 11.65 -16.99 -20.45
N THR A 98 12.27 -16.42 -21.47
CA THR A 98 11.89 -15.13 -22.06
C THR A 98 11.73 -15.32 -23.57
N ASN A 99 10.62 -14.93 -24.17
CA ASN A 99 10.39 -15.02 -25.62
C ASN A 99 10.70 -16.40 -26.24
N LYS A 100 10.31 -17.50 -25.58
CA LYS A 100 10.58 -18.88 -26.03
C LYS A 100 12.08 -19.22 -26.12
N HIS A 101 12.85 -18.61 -25.22
CA HIS A 101 14.29 -18.85 -25.03
C HIS A 101 14.56 -19.30 -23.60
N TRP A 102 15.23 -20.45 -23.46
CA TRP A 102 15.65 -21.04 -22.19
C TRP A 102 17.17 -21.11 -22.13
N THR A 103 17.72 -20.75 -20.97
CA THR A 103 19.15 -20.88 -20.66
C THR A 103 19.30 -21.68 -19.37
N ILE A 104 20.14 -22.71 -19.39
CA ILE A 104 20.41 -23.59 -18.25
C ILE A 104 21.92 -23.69 -18.09
N ASN A 105 22.43 -23.47 -16.88
CA ASN A 105 23.84 -23.66 -16.56
C ASN A 105 24.00 -24.89 -15.67
N VAL A 106 24.77 -25.88 -16.14
CA VAL A 106 25.05 -27.12 -15.42
C VAL A 106 26.47 -27.05 -14.88
N LYS A 107 26.59 -26.96 -13.56
CA LYS A 107 27.88 -26.88 -12.85
C LYS A 107 28.62 -28.22 -12.86
N PRO A 108 29.97 -28.22 -12.78
CA PRO A 108 30.75 -29.45 -12.68
C PRO A 108 30.39 -30.23 -11.41
N GLU A 109 30.48 -31.56 -11.48
CA GLU A 109 30.07 -32.46 -10.40
C GLU A 109 31.29 -33.08 -9.70
N THR A 110 31.11 -33.44 -8.41
CA THR A 110 32.12 -34.13 -7.58
C THR A 110 32.11 -35.65 -7.76
N ALA A 111 31.01 -36.20 -8.30
CA ALA A 111 30.86 -37.59 -8.70
C ALA A 111 30.13 -37.64 -10.05
N PRO A 112 30.28 -38.71 -10.87
CA PRO A 112 29.58 -38.77 -12.14
C PRO A 112 28.07 -38.76 -11.92
N ARG A 113 27.35 -37.87 -12.62
CA ARG A 113 25.91 -37.70 -12.45
C ARG A 113 25.23 -37.47 -13.79
N ASP A 114 24.11 -38.14 -13.98
CA ASP A 114 23.23 -37.94 -15.13
C ASP A 114 22.13 -36.95 -14.77
N HIS A 115 21.98 -35.92 -15.59
CA HIS A 115 20.87 -34.98 -15.56
C HIS A 115 19.93 -35.25 -16.72
N ASN A 116 18.63 -35.03 -16.50
CA ASN A 116 17.61 -35.22 -17.53
C ASN A 116 17.08 -33.88 -18.06
N LEU A 117 17.30 -33.62 -19.35
CA LEU A 117 16.71 -32.51 -20.08
C LEU A 117 15.52 -33.01 -20.91
N GLN A 118 14.31 -32.62 -20.55
CA GLN A 118 13.09 -32.91 -21.31
C GLN A 118 12.62 -31.66 -22.05
N VAL A 119 12.30 -31.80 -23.32
CA VAL A 119 11.78 -30.73 -24.17
C VAL A 119 10.46 -31.18 -24.79
N THR A 120 9.39 -30.44 -24.48
CA THR A 120 8.06 -30.60 -25.07
C THR A 120 7.82 -29.52 -26.10
N PHE A 121 7.35 -29.90 -27.28
CA PHE A 121 7.17 -28.99 -28.41
C PHE A 121 5.98 -29.42 -29.28
N THR A 122 5.40 -28.48 -30.01
CA THR A 122 4.26 -28.71 -30.91
C THR A 122 4.67 -28.45 -32.36
N LEU A 123 4.49 -29.44 -33.23
CA LEU A 123 4.66 -29.31 -34.68
C LEU A 123 3.36 -29.75 -35.37
N ASP A 124 2.87 -28.93 -36.28
CA ASP A 124 1.66 -29.21 -37.07
C ASP A 124 0.44 -29.60 -36.20
N GLY A 125 0.28 -28.93 -35.06
CA GLY A 125 -0.82 -29.16 -34.12
C GLY A 125 -0.68 -30.43 -33.27
N LYS A 126 0.43 -31.17 -33.38
CA LYS A 126 0.71 -32.36 -32.58
C LYS A 126 1.86 -32.12 -31.62
N GLN A 127 1.66 -32.49 -30.36
CA GLN A 127 2.65 -32.36 -29.31
C GLN A 127 3.59 -33.58 -29.26
N TYR A 128 4.86 -33.30 -29.02
CA TYR A 128 5.92 -34.28 -28.85
C TYR A 128 6.72 -33.95 -27.59
N THR A 129 7.30 -34.97 -26.96
CA THR A 129 8.28 -34.81 -25.88
C THR A 129 9.48 -35.68 -26.20
N SER A 130 10.68 -35.12 -26.03
CA SER A 130 11.94 -35.84 -26.18
C SER A 130 12.89 -35.48 -25.05
N GLU A 131 13.80 -36.40 -24.74
CA GLU A 131 14.72 -36.30 -23.62
C GLU A 131 16.18 -36.36 -24.11
N ILE A 132 17.06 -35.66 -23.41
CA ILE A 132 18.51 -35.74 -23.56
C ILE A 132 19.09 -35.95 -22.16
N ILE A 133 19.97 -36.92 -22.03
CA ILE A 133 20.75 -37.14 -20.81
C ILE A 133 22.04 -36.32 -20.91
N VAL A 134 22.27 -35.42 -19.95
CA VAL A 134 23.52 -34.68 -19.80
C VAL A 134 24.31 -35.35 -18.67
N SER A 135 25.32 -36.13 -19.05
CA SER A 135 26.11 -36.93 -18.11
C SER A 135 27.40 -36.20 -17.73
N MET A 136 27.41 -35.59 -16.55
CA MET A 136 28.55 -34.86 -16.01
C MET A 136 29.59 -35.83 -15.47
N GLN A 137 30.83 -35.75 -15.96
CA GLN A 137 31.95 -36.52 -15.45
C GLN A 137 32.50 -35.86 -14.17
N ALA A 138 32.86 -36.67 -13.17
CA ALA A 138 33.49 -36.18 -11.94
C ALA A 138 34.86 -35.55 -12.24
N LYS A 139 35.00 -34.24 -12.00
CA LYS A 139 36.28 -33.53 -12.17
C LYS A 139 36.56 -32.48 -11.10
N ILE A 140 35.71 -32.37 -10.09
CA ILE A 140 36.08 -31.73 -8.83
C ILE A 140 36.69 -32.82 -7.95
N ALA A 141 37.89 -32.60 -7.40
CA ALA A 141 38.46 -33.54 -6.43
C ALA A 141 37.44 -33.71 -5.28
N PRO A 142 37.08 -34.96 -4.91
CA PRO A 142 36.17 -35.15 -3.78
C PRO A 142 36.83 -34.49 -2.56
N PRO A 143 36.12 -33.64 -1.82
CA PRO A 143 36.68 -33.09 -0.60
C PRO A 143 37.08 -34.27 0.29
N ALA A 144 38.29 -34.22 0.85
CA ALA A 144 38.63 -35.03 2.01
C ALA A 144 37.47 -34.91 3.02
N PRO A 145 37.07 -35.98 3.74
CA PRO A 145 35.93 -35.93 4.65
C PRO A 145 36.11 -34.70 5.54
N SER A 146 35.30 -33.67 5.29
CA SER A 146 35.57 -32.36 5.84
C SER A 146 35.38 -32.46 7.33
N ALA A 147 36.42 -32.09 8.09
CA ALA A 147 36.19 -31.62 9.43
C ALA A 147 35.09 -30.57 9.32
N LYS A 148 33.96 -30.79 10.02
CA LYS A 148 32.82 -29.87 9.98
C LYS A 148 33.34 -28.45 10.16
N GLN A 149 33.02 -27.58 9.22
CA GLN A 149 33.57 -26.23 9.25
C GLN A 149 32.87 -25.43 10.34
N ASN A 150 33.64 -24.77 11.20
CA ASN A 150 33.05 -23.98 12.26
C ASN A 150 32.41 -22.72 11.67
N LEU A 151 31.16 -22.43 12.02
CA LEU A 151 30.46 -21.24 11.53
C LEU A 151 31.20 -19.94 11.88
N SER A 152 31.89 -19.88 13.02
CA SER A 152 32.69 -18.71 13.41
C SER A 152 33.92 -18.48 12.51
N ASP A 153 34.42 -19.52 11.87
CA ASP A 153 35.60 -19.44 10.99
C ASP A 153 35.20 -19.08 9.54
N LEU A 154 33.98 -19.47 9.15
CA LEU A 154 33.38 -19.17 7.85
C LEU A 154 32.79 -17.75 7.80
N ILE A 155 32.00 -17.37 8.81
CA ILE A 155 31.28 -16.09 8.87
C ILE A 155 32.16 -15.08 9.60
N LYS A 156 33.07 -14.46 8.87
CA LYS A 156 34.04 -13.49 9.42
C LYS A 156 33.47 -12.08 9.54
N THR A 157 32.59 -11.70 8.62
CA THR A 157 31.83 -10.45 8.64
C THR A 157 30.52 -10.69 9.37
N THR A 158 30.50 -10.38 10.67
CA THR A 158 29.33 -10.60 11.54
C THR A 158 28.37 -9.41 11.59
N ASP A 159 28.82 -8.22 11.21
CA ASP A 159 27.94 -7.06 11.00
C ASP A 159 27.36 -7.09 9.59
N LEU A 160 26.05 -7.38 9.51
CA LEU A 160 25.33 -7.49 8.25
C LEU A 160 24.82 -6.14 7.76
N GLY A 161 24.86 -5.09 8.59
CA GLY A 161 24.32 -3.78 8.28
C GLY A 161 22.79 -3.73 8.35
N ASN A 162 22.16 -2.92 7.50
CA ASN A 162 20.71 -2.80 7.46
C ASN A 162 20.09 -3.99 6.70
N ILE A 163 19.06 -4.60 7.28
CA ILE A 163 18.28 -5.69 6.65
C ILE A 163 16.78 -5.39 6.72
N ILE A 164 16.01 -5.95 5.79
CA ILE A 164 14.60 -5.58 5.57
C ILE A 164 13.61 -6.13 6.61
N ASP A 165 13.96 -7.24 7.24
CA ASP A 165 13.22 -7.87 8.33
C ASP A 165 14.17 -8.83 9.05
N ASN A 166 13.71 -9.45 10.12
CA ASN A 166 14.44 -10.51 10.80
C ASN A 166 13.93 -11.90 10.40
N ASN A 167 13.42 -12.13 9.19
CA ASN A 167 13.09 -13.49 8.75
C ASN A 167 14.39 -14.28 8.48
N ASP A 168 14.32 -15.60 8.65
CA ASP A 168 15.52 -16.44 8.58
C ASP A 168 16.18 -16.37 7.19
N ASP A 169 15.38 -16.38 6.13
CA ASP A 169 15.85 -16.26 4.74
C ASP A 169 16.56 -14.91 4.47
N THR A 170 16.06 -13.82 5.05
CA THR A 170 16.67 -12.48 4.95
C THR A 170 18.04 -12.46 5.62
N ILE A 171 18.14 -13.03 6.82
CA ILE A 171 19.40 -13.10 7.57
C ILE A 171 20.39 -14.01 6.84
N PHE A 172 19.97 -15.17 6.35
CA PHE A 172 20.81 -16.07 5.57
C PHE A 172 21.35 -15.42 4.29
N THR A 173 20.50 -14.70 3.56
CA THR A 173 20.90 -13.96 2.36
C THR A 173 21.94 -12.89 2.69
N ALA A 174 21.72 -12.11 3.75
CA ALA A 174 22.65 -11.06 4.16
C ALA A 174 24.01 -11.63 4.63
N VAL A 175 24.01 -12.74 5.37
CA VAL A 175 25.23 -13.47 5.77
C VAL A 175 26.04 -13.86 4.55
N ASN A 176 25.40 -14.47 3.54
CA ASN A 176 26.10 -14.90 2.32
C ASN A 176 26.60 -13.71 1.49
N GLN A 177 25.81 -12.65 1.34
CA GLN A 177 26.28 -11.43 0.65
C GLN A 177 27.52 -10.84 1.31
N LYS A 178 27.57 -10.76 2.64
CA LYS A 178 28.67 -10.14 3.39
C LYS A 178 29.91 -11.03 3.53
N ASN A 179 29.74 -12.33 3.33
CA ASN A 179 30.80 -13.32 3.47
C ASN A 179 31.04 -14.08 2.16
N SER A 180 30.81 -13.45 0.99
CA SER A 180 31.16 -14.02 -0.31
C SER A 180 30.56 -15.41 -0.60
N ASN A 181 29.33 -15.64 -0.16
CA ASN A 181 28.57 -16.88 -0.33
C ASN A 181 29.27 -18.13 0.25
N VAL A 182 29.92 -18.00 1.41
CA VAL A 182 30.63 -19.10 2.09
C VAL A 182 29.72 -20.22 2.63
N ILE A 183 28.40 -20.01 2.72
CA ILE A 183 27.47 -21.04 3.17
C ILE A 183 26.69 -21.59 1.97
N ASP A 184 26.92 -22.87 1.66
CA ASP A 184 26.31 -23.55 0.52
C ASP A 184 24.96 -24.21 0.85
N ASP A 185 24.68 -24.46 2.14
CA ASP A 185 23.48 -25.20 2.56
C ASP A 185 22.96 -24.72 3.93
N PHE A 186 22.06 -23.73 3.90
CA PHE A 186 21.41 -23.21 5.10
C PHE A 186 20.43 -24.20 5.75
N SER A 187 20.01 -25.26 5.06
CA SER A 187 19.11 -26.27 5.65
C SER A 187 19.76 -27.01 6.84
N GLN A 188 21.09 -26.95 6.95
CA GLN A 188 21.87 -27.53 8.04
C GLN A 188 22.11 -26.57 9.22
N ILE A 189 21.58 -25.35 9.17
CA ILE A 189 21.78 -24.29 10.16
C ILE A 189 20.41 -23.87 10.73
N THR A 190 20.39 -23.42 11.97
CA THR A 190 19.22 -22.83 12.63
C THR A 190 19.57 -21.45 13.18
N ILE A 191 18.62 -20.53 13.13
CA ILE A 191 18.77 -19.20 13.74
C ILE A 191 18.06 -19.19 15.10
N LYS A 192 18.76 -18.69 16.12
CA LYS A 192 18.26 -18.56 17.51
C LYS A 192 18.52 -17.16 18.03
N LYS A 193 17.91 -16.82 19.19
CA LYS A 193 18.11 -15.54 19.90
C LYS A 193 18.00 -14.31 18.99
N LYS A 194 16.93 -14.28 18.20
CA LYS A 194 16.71 -13.33 17.12
C LYS A 194 15.85 -12.15 17.59
N ASP A 195 16.31 -10.94 17.34
CA ASP A 195 15.54 -9.70 17.48
C ASP A 195 15.77 -8.77 16.28
N ASN A 196 15.51 -7.47 16.43
CA ASN A 196 15.67 -6.47 15.36
C ASN A 196 17.12 -5.97 15.19
N HIS A 197 18.07 -6.44 16.00
CA HIS A 197 19.46 -5.99 15.98
C HIS A 197 20.48 -7.14 15.93
N SER A 198 20.07 -8.37 16.24
CA SER A 198 20.99 -9.50 16.31
C SER A 198 20.30 -10.86 16.18
N ALA A 199 21.10 -11.86 15.81
CA ALA A 199 20.73 -13.26 15.86
C ALA A 199 21.97 -14.17 16.03
N THR A 200 21.74 -15.42 16.44
CA THR A 200 22.78 -16.46 16.53
C THR A 200 22.51 -17.54 15.48
N LEU A 201 23.44 -17.75 14.55
CA LEU A 201 23.42 -18.89 13.62
C LEU A 201 24.09 -20.09 14.30
N THR A 202 23.43 -21.25 14.29
CA THR A 202 23.91 -22.48 14.95
C THR A 202 23.74 -23.67 14.03
N ALA A 203 24.81 -24.43 13.82
CA ALA A 203 24.76 -25.67 13.07
C ALA A 203 23.80 -26.67 13.75
N LYS A 204 22.95 -27.34 12.96
CA LYS A 204 22.10 -28.41 13.48
C LYS A 204 22.96 -29.58 13.97
N LEU A 205 22.44 -30.32 14.95
CA LEU A 205 23.16 -31.45 15.55
C LEU A 205 23.53 -32.52 14.50
N ASP A 206 22.64 -32.73 13.52
CA ASP A 206 22.78 -33.64 12.40
C ASP A 206 23.44 -33.01 11.17
N SER A 207 23.96 -31.76 11.26
CA SER A 207 24.71 -31.13 10.18
C SER A 207 25.92 -31.98 9.81
N LYS A 208 26.06 -32.25 8.52
CA LYS A 208 27.19 -32.97 7.92
C LYS A 208 28.33 -32.02 7.56
N SER A 209 28.03 -30.74 7.32
CA SER A 209 28.96 -29.77 6.74
C SER A 209 29.45 -28.72 7.74
N TYR A 210 28.67 -28.41 8.77
CA TYR A 210 28.93 -27.29 9.69
C TYR A 210 28.93 -27.71 11.16
N ALA A 211 29.68 -26.98 11.98
CA ALA A 211 29.69 -27.11 13.43
C ALA A 211 29.74 -25.73 14.11
N GLY A 212 29.45 -25.69 15.40
CA GLY A 212 29.53 -24.47 16.19
C GLY A 212 28.40 -23.46 15.92
N SER A 213 28.62 -22.24 16.39
CA SER A 213 27.67 -21.13 16.33
C SER A 213 28.43 -19.82 16.12
N VAL A 214 27.74 -18.83 15.55
CA VAL A 214 28.25 -17.47 15.39
C VAL A 214 27.13 -16.46 15.63
N ASP A 215 27.45 -15.40 16.35
CA ASP A 215 26.54 -14.27 16.55
C ASP A 215 26.73 -13.25 15.41
N VAL A 216 25.62 -12.75 14.90
CA VAL A 216 25.60 -11.69 13.87
C VAL A 216 24.79 -10.51 14.38
N THR A 217 25.21 -9.32 13.97
CA THR A 217 24.51 -8.06 14.26
C THR A 217 23.98 -7.45 12.98
N TYR A 218 22.88 -6.74 13.09
CA TYR A 218 22.25 -6.04 11.99
C TYR A 218 21.36 -4.93 12.55
N ASN A 219 20.69 -4.19 11.66
CA ASN A 219 19.66 -3.26 12.03
C ASN A 219 18.45 -3.53 11.13
N VAL A 220 17.34 -3.99 11.70
CA VAL A 220 16.10 -4.15 10.92
C VAL A 220 15.57 -2.77 10.60
N VAL A 221 15.76 -2.39 9.34
CA VAL A 221 15.10 -1.25 8.72
C VAL A 221 14.04 -1.87 7.84
N PRO A 222 12.78 -2.01 8.31
CA PRO A 222 11.67 -2.47 7.49
C PRO A 222 11.76 -1.73 6.18
N ALA A 223 11.86 -2.46 5.07
CA ALA A 223 12.08 -1.85 3.76
C ALA A 223 11.17 -0.62 3.67
N THR A 224 11.78 0.57 3.73
CA THR A 224 11.12 1.76 3.22
C THR A 224 10.75 1.35 1.81
N VAL A 225 9.45 1.15 1.60
CA VAL A 225 8.81 0.99 0.30
C VAL A 225 9.67 1.76 -0.70
N VAL A 226 10.24 1.11 -1.72
CA VAL A 226 10.81 1.89 -2.83
C VAL A 226 9.66 2.75 -3.31
N ASP A 227 9.71 4.02 -2.93
CA ASP A 227 8.58 4.93 -3.02
C ASP A 227 8.59 5.47 -4.44
N LEU A 228 8.26 4.57 -5.38
CA LEU A 228 8.15 4.86 -6.79
C LEU A 228 7.10 5.96 -6.93
N LYS A 229 7.57 7.19 -7.10
CA LYS A 229 6.73 8.39 -7.10
C LYS A 229 6.84 9.09 -8.42
N ILE A 230 5.79 9.83 -8.73
CA ILE A 230 5.85 10.89 -9.73
C ILE A 230 6.00 12.24 -9.05
N GLU A 231 6.66 13.15 -9.72
CA GLU A 231 6.62 14.58 -9.43
C GLU A 231 5.75 15.26 -10.49
N LEU A 232 4.82 16.11 -10.02
CA LEU A 232 4.00 16.95 -10.88
C LEU A 232 4.44 18.40 -10.76
N LYS A 233 4.81 18.98 -11.90
CA LYS A 233 5.13 20.38 -12.04
C LYS A 233 4.14 21.06 -13.00
N PRO A 234 3.21 21.87 -12.49
CA PRO A 234 2.29 22.63 -13.32
C PRO A 234 3.03 23.57 -14.27
N THR A 235 2.48 23.78 -15.46
CA THR A 235 3.00 24.77 -16.41
C THR A 235 2.47 26.18 -16.12
N ALA A 236 1.34 26.31 -15.41
CA ALA A 236 0.79 27.59 -15.01
C ALA A 236 1.26 28.00 -13.59
N PRO A 237 1.69 29.27 -13.37
CA PRO A 237 2.22 29.72 -12.08
C PRO A 237 1.20 29.73 -10.93
N ASP A 238 -0.09 29.94 -11.23
CA ASP A 238 -1.18 29.96 -10.24
C ASP A 238 -1.92 28.61 -10.14
N ALA A 239 -1.31 27.53 -10.65
CA ALA A 239 -1.91 26.22 -10.64
C ALA A 239 -1.99 25.62 -9.23
N ILE A 240 -3.10 24.96 -8.96
CA ILE A 240 -3.35 24.20 -7.74
C ILE A 240 -2.95 22.75 -8.00
N VAL A 241 -2.03 22.25 -7.17
CA VAL A 241 -1.71 20.83 -7.07
C VAL A 241 -2.12 20.32 -5.70
N VAL A 242 -2.94 19.28 -5.67
CA VAL A 242 -3.32 18.59 -4.43
C VAL A 242 -2.71 17.20 -4.46
N LYS A 243 -1.91 16.89 -3.44
CA LYS A 243 -1.42 15.53 -3.16
C LYS A 243 -2.39 14.86 -2.18
N ASP A 244 -2.56 13.55 -2.31
CA ASP A 244 -3.30 12.71 -1.35
C ASP A 244 -4.80 13.00 -1.27
N TYR A 245 -5.43 13.28 -2.41
CA TYR A 245 -6.88 13.51 -2.55
C TYR A 245 -7.76 12.25 -2.29
N LEU A 246 -7.16 11.15 -1.82
CA LEU A 246 -7.76 9.81 -1.71
C LEU A 246 -9.13 9.78 -1.04
N GLY A 247 -9.31 10.54 0.06
CA GLY A 247 -10.54 10.52 0.85
C GLY A 247 -11.76 11.19 0.22
N GLN A 248 -11.64 11.80 -0.97
CA GLN A 248 -12.76 12.38 -1.73
C GLN A 248 -13.12 11.57 -2.98
N ILE A 249 -12.40 10.48 -3.24
CA ILE A 249 -12.65 9.60 -4.38
C ILE A 249 -13.65 8.55 -3.94
N ASN A 250 -14.66 8.29 -4.78
CA ASN A 250 -15.50 7.12 -4.59
C ASN A 250 -14.68 5.87 -4.97
N ASP A 251 -14.06 5.25 -3.96
CA ASP A 251 -13.20 4.07 -4.11
C ASP A 251 -13.99 2.77 -4.35
N SER A 252 -15.33 2.81 -4.27
CA SER A 252 -16.20 1.65 -4.43
C SER A 252 -16.03 0.92 -5.76
N ASN A 253 -15.52 1.62 -6.77
CA ASN A 253 -15.37 1.13 -8.13
C ASN A 253 -13.91 0.92 -8.55
N ILE A 254 -12.95 1.17 -7.66
CA ILE A 254 -11.53 1.02 -8.00
C ILE A 254 -11.11 -0.42 -7.71
N THR A 255 -10.70 -1.13 -8.76
CA THR A 255 -10.35 -2.55 -8.70
C THR A 255 -8.92 -2.80 -8.21
N ASN A 256 -8.05 -1.77 -8.23
CA ASN A 256 -6.68 -1.83 -7.73
C ASN A 256 -6.51 -0.94 -6.49
N PRO A 257 -5.64 -1.31 -5.52
CA PRO A 257 -5.33 -0.42 -4.40
C PRO A 257 -4.75 0.90 -4.91
N VAL A 258 -5.42 2.01 -4.60
CA VAL A 258 -4.95 3.36 -4.95
C VAL A 258 -3.81 3.72 -4.03
N ASN A 259 -2.56 3.61 -4.48
CA ASN A 259 -1.45 4.00 -3.63
C ASN A 259 -1.43 5.53 -3.48
N THR A 260 -1.16 6.29 -4.54
CA THR A 260 -1.10 7.76 -4.45
C THR A 260 -2.10 8.42 -5.39
N PHE A 261 -2.69 9.54 -4.98
CA PHE A 261 -3.53 10.37 -5.86
C PHE A 261 -3.00 11.79 -6.01
N TYR A 262 -2.99 12.29 -7.24
CA TYR A 262 -2.68 13.67 -7.57
C TYR A 262 -3.85 14.35 -8.29
N TYR A 263 -4.09 15.62 -7.95
CA TYR A 263 -4.95 16.51 -8.70
C TYR A 263 -4.15 17.73 -9.17
N ALA A 264 -4.33 18.13 -10.43
CA ALA A 264 -3.85 19.40 -10.96
C ALA A 264 -4.98 20.10 -11.73
N ASN A 265 -5.09 21.43 -11.58
CA ASN A 265 -6.06 22.23 -12.33
C ASN A 265 -5.49 22.86 -13.60
N SER A 266 -4.29 22.45 -14.01
CA SER A 266 -3.63 22.93 -15.22
C SER A 266 -2.83 21.81 -15.85
N GLU A 267 -2.43 22.03 -17.11
CA GLU A 267 -1.39 21.23 -17.73
C GLU A 267 -0.19 21.11 -16.80
N SER A 268 0.35 19.89 -16.72
CA SER A 268 1.44 19.55 -15.82
C SER A 268 2.45 18.68 -16.53
N LEU A 269 3.73 18.90 -16.20
CA LEU A 269 4.82 18.00 -16.50
C LEU A 269 4.90 16.95 -15.41
N ILE A 270 4.86 15.68 -15.80
CA ILE A 270 4.95 14.52 -14.92
C ILE A 270 6.32 13.88 -15.14
N THR A 271 7.10 13.78 -14.07
CA THR A 271 8.42 13.14 -14.07
C THR A 271 8.48 12.02 -13.04
N MET A 272 9.36 11.04 -13.23
CA MET A 272 9.57 9.94 -12.29
C MET A 272 10.66 10.31 -11.30
N VAL A 273 10.37 10.18 -10.00
CA VAL A 273 11.34 10.47 -8.94
C VAL A 273 12.24 9.27 -8.74
N LYS A 274 13.52 9.42 -9.10
CA LYS A 274 14.53 8.40 -8.85
C LYS A 274 14.90 8.36 -7.37
N SER A 275 14.84 7.19 -6.75
CA SER A 275 15.26 7.00 -5.35
C SER A 275 16.77 7.12 -5.17
N THR A 276 17.55 6.72 -6.20
CA THR A 276 18.99 6.92 -6.31
C THR A 276 19.36 7.23 -7.76
N GLU A 277 20.52 7.83 -8.03
CA GLU A 277 20.98 8.09 -9.42
C GLU A 277 21.11 6.81 -10.26
N SER A 278 21.38 5.68 -9.61
CA SER A 278 21.46 4.34 -10.22
C SER A 278 20.11 3.64 -10.41
N SER A 279 19.01 4.19 -9.87
CA SER A 279 17.68 3.58 -9.98
C SER A 279 17.18 3.63 -11.43
N VAL A 280 16.81 2.46 -11.96
CA VAL A 280 16.12 2.33 -13.25
C VAL A 280 14.62 2.21 -12.97
N ILE A 281 13.87 3.23 -13.37
CA ILE A 281 12.41 3.30 -13.21
C ILE A 281 11.78 3.44 -14.60
N THR A 282 10.75 2.66 -14.85
CA THR A 282 9.87 2.78 -16.01
C THR A 282 8.48 3.23 -15.58
N GLY A 283 7.83 4.04 -16.41
CA GLY A 283 6.49 4.54 -16.15
C GLY A 283 5.65 4.52 -17.41
N VAL A 284 4.38 4.12 -17.28
CA VAL A 284 3.40 4.18 -18.35
C VAL A 284 2.15 4.86 -17.82
N VAL A 285 1.65 5.85 -18.55
CA VAL A 285 0.37 6.50 -18.23
C VAL A 285 -0.74 5.94 -19.11
N TYR A 286 -1.89 5.69 -18.51
CA TYR A 286 -3.11 5.19 -19.12
C TYR A 286 -4.19 6.26 -18.98
N GLY A 287 -4.98 6.49 -20.03
CA GLY A 287 -6.26 7.18 -19.88
C GLY A 287 -7.23 6.33 -19.05
N CYS A 288 -8.22 6.97 -18.43
CA CYS A 288 -9.25 6.28 -17.67
C CYS A 288 -10.66 6.71 -18.03
N ASP A 289 -11.61 5.81 -17.80
CA ASP A 289 -13.05 6.09 -17.84
C ASP A 289 -13.52 6.85 -16.58
N ASP A 290 -14.82 7.09 -16.47
CA ASP A 290 -15.39 7.81 -15.34
C ASP A 290 -15.29 7.05 -14.01
N GLN A 291 -15.12 5.73 -14.04
CA GLN A 291 -14.91 4.87 -12.87
C GLN A 291 -13.42 4.55 -12.60
N TRP A 292 -12.48 5.24 -13.24
CA TRP A 292 -11.04 5.05 -13.07
C TRP A 292 -10.49 3.71 -13.60
N ASN A 293 -11.21 3.02 -14.48
CA ASN A 293 -10.66 1.85 -15.17
C ASN A 293 -9.74 2.32 -16.30
N LYS A 294 -8.61 1.63 -16.47
CA LYS A 294 -7.68 1.86 -17.57
C LYS A 294 -8.37 1.58 -18.89
N ILE A 295 -8.24 2.50 -19.85
CA ILE A 295 -8.62 2.25 -21.25
C ILE A 295 -7.39 1.92 -22.09
N THR A 296 -7.59 1.52 -23.34
CA THR A 296 -6.53 1.02 -24.22
C THR A 296 -5.49 2.06 -24.61
N GLN A 297 -5.78 3.37 -24.47
CA GLN A 297 -4.86 4.44 -24.83
C GLN A 297 -3.84 4.71 -23.72
N THR A 298 -2.56 4.67 -24.09
CA THR A 298 -1.44 4.75 -23.16
C THR A 298 -0.28 5.53 -23.76
N SER A 299 0.63 5.98 -22.92
CA SER A 299 1.90 6.57 -23.35
C SER A 299 3.00 6.29 -22.33
N PRO A 300 4.22 5.92 -22.75
CA PRO A 300 5.35 5.79 -21.84
C PRO A 300 5.77 7.17 -21.30
N ILE A 301 6.24 7.20 -20.05
CA ILE A 301 6.87 8.38 -19.46
C ILE A 301 8.36 8.33 -19.80
N ASP A 302 8.86 9.36 -20.48
CA ASP A 302 10.28 9.47 -20.76
C ASP A 302 11.08 9.64 -19.45
N PRO A 303 12.13 8.83 -19.21
CA PRO A 303 12.89 8.86 -17.95
C PRO A 303 13.76 10.10 -17.75
N THR A 304 13.97 10.91 -18.80
CA THR A 304 14.80 12.12 -18.77
C THR A 304 13.94 13.37 -18.77
N ILE A 305 12.95 13.43 -19.65
CA ILE A 305 12.14 14.64 -19.85
C ILE A 305 10.71 14.54 -19.30
N GLY A 306 10.24 13.35 -18.92
CA GLY A 306 8.89 13.12 -18.43
C GLY A 306 7.82 13.14 -19.53
N ILE A 307 6.57 13.36 -19.14
CA ILE A 307 5.43 13.51 -20.04
C ILE A 307 4.60 14.74 -19.67
N LYS A 308 4.08 15.47 -20.65
CA LYS A 308 3.13 16.56 -20.42
C LYS A 308 1.71 16.06 -20.63
N LEU A 309 0.82 16.37 -19.70
CA LEU A 309 -0.60 16.05 -19.78
C LEU A 309 -1.42 17.30 -19.42
N ASP A 310 -2.52 17.51 -20.14
CA ASP A 310 -3.44 18.64 -19.95
C ASP A 310 -4.88 18.23 -19.62
N GLY A 311 -5.16 16.92 -19.57
CA GLY A 311 -6.49 16.38 -19.30
C GLY A 311 -7.30 16.03 -20.55
N SER A 312 -6.79 16.29 -21.75
CA SER A 312 -7.46 15.98 -23.02
C SER A 312 -6.83 14.81 -23.79
N GLN A 313 -5.64 14.35 -23.39
CA GLN A 313 -4.93 13.26 -24.04
C GLN A 313 -5.43 11.88 -23.60
N LEU A 314 -5.08 10.85 -24.40
CA LEU A 314 -5.28 9.43 -24.09
C LEU A 314 -6.75 9.03 -23.89
N ALA A 315 -7.69 9.73 -24.56
CA ALA A 315 -9.13 9.48 -24.51
C ALA A 315 -9.71 9.37 -23.10
N THR A 316 -9.10 10.09 -22.16
CA THR A 316 -9.54 10.14 -20.77
C THR A 316 -10.92 10.79 -20.61
N ASN A 317 -11.65 10.36 -19.58
CA ASN A 317 -12.82 11.06 -19.06
C ASN A 317 -12.40 12.05 -17.96
N ASP A 318 -12.75 13.33 -18.11
CA ASP A 318 -12.46 14.40 -17.12
C ASP A 318 -10.99 14.48 -16.67
N GLY A 319 -10.06 14.15 -17.57
CA GLY A 319 -8.62 14.20 -17.29
C GLY A 319 -8.12 13.18 -16.28
N LYS A 320 -8.81 12.05 -16.10
CA LYS A 320 -8.43 10.93 -15.24
C LYS A 320 -7.37 10.02 -15.89
N TYR A 321 -6.30 9.77 -15.16
CA TYR A 321 -5.18 8.96 -15.59
C TYR A 321 -4.75 7.98 -14.49
N VAL A 322 -4.20 6.85 -14.90
CA VAL A 322 -3.46 5.94 -14.02
C VAL A 322 -2.04 5.85 -14.55
N VAL A 323 -1.06 6.10 -13.69
CA VAL A 323 0.36 5.92 -13.96
C VAL A 323 0.81 4.65 -13.27
N GLU A 324 1.29 3.69 -14.06
CA GLU A 324 1.93 2.47 -13.54
C GLU A 324 3.44 2.67 -13.59
N LEU A 325 4.09 2.51 -12.45
CA LEU A 325 5.53 2.61 -12.27
C LEU A 325 6.08 1.22 -11.95
N SER A 326 7.28 0.94 -12.45
CA SER A 326 8.03 -0.26 -12.07
C SER A 326 9.53 -0.01 -12.08
N ASP A 327 10.28 -0.80 -11.32
CA ASP A 327 11.75 -0.79 -11.35
C ASP A 327 12.33 -2.12 -11.85
N ASN A 328 13.66 -2.17 -11.99
CA ASN A 328 14.40 -3.35 -12.41
C ASN A 328 14.47 -4.47 -11.35
N LEU A 329 13.93 -4.25 -10.15
CA LEU A 329 13.85 -5.22 -9.06
C LEU A 329 12.45 -5.85 -8.98
N GLY A 330 11.55 -5.47 -9.88
CA GLY A 330 10.18 -6.00 -9.95
C GLY A 330 9.21 -5.31 -8.99
N HIS A 331 9.60 -4.21 -8.35
CA HIS A 331 8.67 -3.40 -7.58
C HIS A 331 7.75 -2.64 -8.52
N THR A 332 6.48 -2.48 -8.13
CA THR A 332 5.49 -1.73 -8.90
C THR A 332 4.72 -0.75 -8.01
N ASN A 333 4.28 0.37 -8.60
CA ASN A 333 3.38 1.31 -7.94
C ASN A 333 2.38 1.91 -8.92
N ASN A 334 1.14 2.12 -8.47
CA ASN A 334 0.08 2.76 -9.25
C ASN A 334 -0.27 4.11 -8.66
N VAL A 335 -0.15 5.16 -9.48
CA VAL A 335 -0.49 6.53 -9.11
C VAL A 335 -1.70 6.98 -9.93
N TYR A 336 -2.75 7.41 -9.24
CA TYR A 336 -3.93 7.97 -9.86
C TYR A 336 -3.75 9.48 -10.00
N LEU A 337 -4.10 10.03 -11.16
CA LEU A 337 -3.89 11.44 -11.47
C LEU A 337 -5.13 12.00 -12.16
N GLN A 338 -5.63 13.13 -11.69
CA GLN A 338 -6.61 13.92 -12.42
C GLN A 338 -6.06 15.28 -12.81
N ILE A 339 -6.12 15.62 -14.10
CA ILE A 339 -5.82 16.96 -14.62
C ILE A 339 -7.12 17.56 -15.18
N ALA A 340 -7.75 18.46 -14.43
CA ALA A 340 -9.01 19.07 -14.84
C ALA A 340 -8.89 20.60 -14.81
N LYS A 341 -8.78 21.20 -16.00
CA LYS A 341 -8.84 22.67 -16.14
C LYS A 341 -10.16 23.19 -15.52
N ASP A 342 -10.06 24.31 -14.81
CA ASP A 342 -11.19 25.09 -14.25
C ASP A 342 -11.90 24.50 -13.02
N LYS A 343 -11.61 23.27 -12.61
CA LYS A 343 -12.16 22.70 -11.37
C LYS A 343 -11.25 23.07 -10.18
N LYS A 344 -11.82 23.68 -9.14
CA LYS A 344 -11.11 23.95 -7.88
C LYS A 344 -11.53 22.93 -6.85
N ILE A 345 -10.54 22.27 -6.25
CA ILE A 345 -10.74 21.19 -5.31
C ILE A 345 -9.91 21.47 -4.05
N ALA A 346 -10.49 21.27 -2.88
CA ALA A 346 -9.81 21.44 -1.60
C ALA A 346 -8.98 20.19 -1.24
N ASN A 347 -7.83 20.37 -0.59
CA ASN A 347 -7.07 19.26 0.00
C ASN A 347 -7.96 18.51 1.01
N TYR A 348 -7.94 17.17 0.98
CA TYR A 348 -8.78 16.33 1.83
C TYR A 348 -8.65 16.70 3.31
N PHE A 349 -7.44 16.87 3.82
CA PHE A 349 -7.19 17.20 5.23
C PHE A 349 -7.71 18.59 5.64
N ASP A 350 -8.01 19.46 4.67
CA ASP A 350 -8.58 20.78 4.94
C ASP A 350 -10.12 20.77 4.91
N THR A 351 -10.73 19.69 4.41
CA THR A 351 -12.18 19.47 4.48
C THR A 351 -12.63 19.08 5.89
N ASP A 352 -13.92 19.22 6.17
CA ASP A 352 -14.48 18.81 7.47
C ASP A 352 -14.33 17.31 7.71
N ASN A 353 -14.48 16.49 6.65
CA ASN A 353 -14.26 15.03 6.73
C ASN A 353 -12.80 14.69 7.06
N GLY A 354 -11.84 15.36 6.41
CA GLY A 354 -10.42 15.16 6.69
C GLY A 354 -10.03 15.55 8.10
N LYS A 355 -10.52 16.69 8.61
CA LYS A 355 -10.29 17.09 10.01
C LYS A 355 -10.85 16.09 11.01
N GLN A 356 -12.03 15.53 10.73
CA GLN A 356 -12.66 14.51 11.57
C GLN A 356 -11.89 13.18 11.53
N PHE A 357 -11.38 12.80 10.35
CA PHE A 357 -10.47 11.66 10.22
C PHE A 357 -9.19 11.86 11.04
N GLU A 358 -8.54 13.03 10.96
CA GLU A 358 -7.36 13.34 11.79
C GLU A 358 -7.63 13.20 13.29
N ILE A 359 -8.81 13.64 13.76
CA ILE A 359 -9.22 13.48 15.15
C ILE A 359 -9.38 12.00 15.52
N TRP A 360 -10.03 11.21 14.65
CA TRP A 360 -10.20 9.77 14.88
C TRP A 360 -8.85 9.05 14.93
N VAL A 361 -8.00 9.30 13.94
CA VAL A 361 -6.68 8.66 13.83
C VAL A 361 -5.82 8.98 15.07
N LYS A 362 -5.81 10.25 15.51
CA LYS A 362 -5.14 10.66 16.76
C LYS A 362 -5.70 9.97 18.00
N ALA A 363 -7.03 9.80 18.07
CA ALA A 363 -7.66 9.08 19.17
C ALA A 363 -7.31 7.58 19.21
N ASN A 364 -6.85 7.00 18.09
CA ASN A 364 -6.41 5.61 17.98
C ASN A 364 -4.88 5.45 18.06
N GLY A 365 -4.15 6.49 18.52
CA GLY A 365 -2.72 6.40 18.80
C GLY A 365 -1.81 6.61 17.59
N TYR A 366 -2.34 7.13 16.50
CA TYR A 366 -1.57 7.45 15.30
C TYR A 366 -1.36 8.97 15.21
N ASP A 367 -0.11 9.42 15.13
CA ASP A 367 0.26 10.83 15.06
C ASP A 367 0.90 11.19 13.70
N ASN A 368 0.85 12.48 13.34
CA ASN A 368 1.51 13.05 12.16
C ASN A 368 1.11 12.43 10.80
N ILE A 369 -0.17 12.10 10.63
CA ILE A 369 -0.66 11.37 9.45
C ILE A 369 -0.61 12.16 8.14
N ARG A 370 -0.44 13.48 8.20
CA ARG A 370 -0.19 14.30 6.99
C ARG A 370 1.15 13.98 6.33
N GLY A 371 2.08 13.34 7.05
CA GLY A 371 3.35 12.87 6.53
C GLY A 371 3.37 11.38 6.16
N TYR A 372 2.24 10.67 6.31
CA TYR A 372 2.17 9.25 6.01
C TYR A 372 2.23 9.02 4.51
N GLY A 373 2.91 7.94 4.12
CA GLY A 373 2.84 7.43 2.77
C GLY A 373 1.45 6.84 2.48
N SER A 374 1.09 6.88 1.21
CA SER A 374 0.00 6.17 0.56
C SER A 374 -0.46 4.84 1.19
N SER A 375 0.45 3.88 1.36
CA SER A 375 0.13 2.57 1.92
C SER A 375 -0.33 2.64 3.39
N GLN A 376 0.28 3.54 4.17
CA GLN A 376 -0.08 3.76 5.57
C GLN A 376 -1.45 4.44 5.69
N LEU A 377 -1.72 5.43 4.83
CA LEU A 377 -3.02 6.09 4.76
C LEU A 377 -4.13 5.12 4.34
N ASN A 378 -3.90 4.27 3.35
CA ASN A 378 -4.88 3.27 2.92
C ASN A 378 -5.23 2.27 4.02
N LYS A 379 -4.21 1.82 4.78
CA LYS A 379 -4.44 0.97 5.94
C LYS A 379 -5.31 1.67 7.00
N LEU A 380 -5.01 2.92 7.30
CA LEU A 380 -5.82 3.74 8.21
C LEU A 380 -7.24 3.97 7.67
N PHE A 381 -7.41 4.21 6.37
CA PHE A 381 -8.73 4.36 5.77
C PHE A 381 -9.54 3.06 5.86
N ALA A 382 -8.91 1.91 5.59
CA ALA A 382 -9.55 0.60 5.75
C ALA A 382 -9.95 0.31 7.21
N GLU A 383 -9.07 0.61 8.17
CA GLU A 383 -9.37 0.53 9.61
C GLU A 383 -10.49 1.50 10.01
N SER A 384 -10.53 2.68 9.37
CA SER A 384 -11.55 3.70 9.60
C SER A 384 -12.91 3.37 8.98
N LYS A 385 -13.06 2.31 8.16
CA LYS A 385 -14.38 1.91 7.62
C LYS A 385 -15.40 1.63 8.73
N ASN A 386 -14.95 1.19 9.90
CA ASN A 386 -15.80 1.09 11.10
C ASN A 386 -16.20 2.45 11.66
N TRP A 387 -15.34 3.48 11.57
CA TRP A 387 -15.66 4.85 11.93
C TRP A 387 -16.54 5.57 10.91
N GLN A 388 -16.49 5.21 9.62
CA GLN A 388 -17.40 5.75 8.61
C GLN A 388 -18.88 5.40 8.89
N GLN A 389 -19.16 4.40 9.74
CA GLN A 389 -20.51 4.21 10.27
C GLN A 389 -20.88 5.37 11.19
N ILE A 390 -21.74 6.24 10.64
CA ILE A 390 -22.39 7.30 11.38
C ILE A 390 -23.24 6.67 12.49
N ALA A 391 -23.12 7.20 13.71
CA ALA A 391 -23.95 6.77 14.82
C ALA A 391 -25.45 6.89 14.44
N SER A 392 -26.17 5.80 14.62
CA SER A 392 -27.60 5.75 14.39
C SER A 392 -28.34 6.64 15.40
N ASP A 393 -29.53 7.10 15.03
CA ASP A 393 -30.41 7.86 15.92
C ASP A 393 -30.69 7.11 17.24
N SER A 394 -30.80 5.78 17.18
CA SER A 394 -30.96 4.92 18.36
C SER A 394 -29.74 4.94 19.29
N GLN A 395 -28.53 4.95 18.74
CA GLN A 395 -27.30 5.05 19.52
C GLN A 395 -27.18 6.43 20.19
N PHE A 396 -27.58 7.51 19.50
CA PHE A 396 -27.64 8.84 20.10
C PHE A 396 -28.67 8.94 21.21
N ALA A 397 -29.89 8.45 20.99
CA ALA A 397 -30.94 8.49 22.01
C ALA A 397 -30.49 7.79 23.31
N ARG A 398 -29.86 6.61 23.18
CA ARG A 398 -29.29 5.86 24.32
C ARG A 398 -28.16 6.62 25.01
N SER A 399 -27.18 7.12 24.23
CA SER A 399 -25.99 7.77 24.79
C SER A 399 -26.31 9.11 25.47
N VAL A 400 -27.25 9.88 24.92
CA VAL A 400 -27.76 11.11 25.57
C VAL A 400 -28.50 10.76 26.86
N ALA A 401 -29.33 9.71 26.86
CA ALA A 401 -29.99 9.25 28.09
C ALA A 401 -28.97 8.85 29.17
N ASP A 402 -27.94 8.08 28.82
CA ASP A 402 -26.89 7.68 29.77
C ASP A 402 -26.10 8.88 30.30
N TRP A 403 -25.86 9.88 29.47
CA TRP A 403 -25.29 11.15 29.90
C TRP A 403 -26.18 11.85 30.95
N PHE A 404 -27.50 11.93 30.71
CA PHE A 404 -28.45 12.53 31.64
C PHE A 404 -28.61 11.73 32.94
N LYS A 405 -28.55 10.39 32.90
CA LYS A 405 -28.54 9.56 34.13
C LYS A 405 -27.40 9.93 35.07
N THR A 406 -26.26 10.33 34.50
CA THR A 406 -25.03 10.63 35.25
C THR A 406 -24.93 12.11 35.62
N ASN A 407 -25.31 13.01 34.70
CA ASN A 407 -25.03 14.44 34.80
C ASN A 407 -26.27 15.32 34.95
N GLY A 408 -27.46 14.81 34.61
CA GLY A 408 -28.71 15.55 34.57
C GLY A 408 -29.15 16.00 35.96
N LYS A 409 -29.58 17.25 36.06
CA LYS A 409 -30.05 17.87 37.31
C LYS A 409 -31.42 18.49 37.11
N LEU A 410 -32.29 18.27 38.08
CA LEU A 410 -33.58 18.97 38.19
C LEU A 410 -33.68 19.55 39.60
N SER A 411 -34.16 20.79 39.69
CA SER A 411 -34.36 21.45 40.98
C SER A 411 -35.53 22.40 40.91
N SER A 412 -36.35 22.41 41.96
CA SER A 412 -37.42 23.39 42.13
C SER A 412 -37.81 23.50 43.60
N LYS A 413 -38.31 24.68 43.97
CA LYS A 413 -38.94 24.96 45.27
C LYS A 413 -40.47 24.87 45.21
N GLU A 414 -41.03 24.97 44.01
CA GLU A 414 -42.46 24.91 43.73
C GLU A 414 -42.75 23.76 42.74
N PRO A 415 -43.99 23.28 42.64
CA PRO A 415 -44.35 22.31 41.61
C PRO A 415 -43.98 22.79 40.21
N LEU A 416 -43.38 21.92 39.41
CA LEU A 416 -43.02 22.20 38.02
C LEU A 416 -44.07 21.62 37.06
N THR A 417 -44.40 22.37 36.01
CA THR A 417 -45.10 21.81 34.85
C THR A 417 -44.15 21.00 33.97
N LYS A 418 -44.71 20.16 33.12
CA LYS A 418 -43.98 19.41 32.08
C LYS A 418 -43.06 20.29 31.25
N GLU A 419 -43.55 21.46 30.83
CA GLU A 419 -42.81 22.40 29.98
C GLU A 419 -41.60 22.95 30.73
N GLN A 420 -41.75 23.31 32.01
CA GLN A 420 -40.67 23.81 32.85
C GLN A 420 -39.58 22.75 33.09
N VAL A 421 -39.96 21.49 33.30
CA VAL A 421 -38.99 20.38 33.39
C VAL A 421 -38.23 20.22 32.07
N VAL A 422 -38.93 20.27 30.93
CA VAL A 422 -38.31 20.17 29.60
C VAL A 422 -37.35 21.34 29.34
N GLU A 423 -37.70 22.56 29.75
CA GLU A 423 -36.81 23.72 29.63
C GLU A 423 -35.52 23.53 30.44
N GLN A 424 -35.62 23.07 31.69
CA GLN A 424 -34.43 22.75 32.49
C GLN A 424 -33.55 21.69 31.80
N LEU A 425 -34.14 20.62 31.24
CA LEU A 425 -33.38 19.58 30.54
C LEU A 425 -32.73 20.09 29.25
N LYS A 426 -33.42 20.94 28.48
CA LYS A 426 -32.90 21.53 27.23
C LYS A 426 -31.62 22.34 27.46
N THR A 427 -31.53 23.08 28.56
CA THR A 427 -30.33 23.85 28.89
C THR A 427 -29.11 22.99 29.23
N GLN A 428 -29.31 21.70 29.48
CA GLN A 428 -28.26 20.76 29.90
C GLN A 428 -27.83 19.80 28.80
N ILE A 429 -28.43 19.86 27.60
CA ILE A 429 -28.07 18.96 26.50
C ILE A 429 -26.57 19.14 26.19
N PRO A 430 -25.77 18.06 26.21
CA PRO A 430 -24.34 18.17 25.94
C PRO A 430 -24.11 18.63 24.50
N ILE A 431 -23.09 19.47 24.29
CA ILE A 431 -22.75 20.01 22.96
C ILE A 431 -22.16 18.93 22.04
N SER A 432 -21.59 17.88 22.63
CA SER A 432 -21.02 16.74 21.92
C SER A 432 -21.27 15.45 22.69
N ILE A 433 -21.49 14.35 21.97
CA ILE A 433 -21.61 12.99 22.52
C ILE A 433 -20.50 12.13 21.93
N LYS A 434 -19.86 11.31 22.78
CA LYS A 434 -18.88 10.29 22.36
C LYS A 434 -19.52 8.92 22.47
N ILE A 435 -19.44 8.14 21.40
CA ILE A 435 -19.89 6.74 21.37
C ILE A 435 -18.69 5.92 20.88
N PRO A 436 -18.29 4.84 21.59
CA PRO A 436 -17.18 4.01 21.16
C PRO A 436 -17.40 3.46 19.74
N ALA A 437 -16.33 3.47 18.94
CA ALA A 437 -16.25 2.84 17.62
C ALA A 437 -17.21 3.35 16.51
N VAL A 438 -17.88 4.50 16.69
CA VAL A 438 -18.73 5.12 15.64
C VAL A 438 -18.50 6.63 15.54
N ASN A 439 -18.79 7.20 14.37
CA ASN A 439 -18.66 8.63 14.14
C ASN A 439 -19.90 9.39 14.64
N THR A 440 -19.69 10.37 15.53
CA THR A 440 -20.76 11.19 16.14
C THR A 440 -20.86 12.61 15.58
N SER A 441 -20.17 12.92 14.48
CA SER A 441 -20.15 14.26 13.85
C SER A 441 -21.52 14.78 13.40
N ASN A 442 -22.48 13.88 13.14
CA ASN A 442 -23.86 14.22 12.81
C ASN A 442 -24.74 14.53 14.05
N TYR A 443 -24.14 14.56 15.25
CA TYR A 443 -24.83 14.92 16.48
C TYR A 443 -25.32 16.37 16.42
N GLY A 444 -26.62 16.56 16.56
CA GLY A 444 -27.26 17.88 16.62
C GLY A 444 -28.05 18.03 17.90
N ILE A 445 -27.70 19.03 18.71
CA ILE A 445 -28.41 19.38 19.96
C ILE A 445 -29.92 19.57 19.70
N ASN A 446 -30.25 20.23 18.59
CA ASN A 446 -31.64 20.54 18.21
C ASN A 446 -32.48 19.30 17.84
N LYS A 447 -31.85 18.14 17.67
CA LYS A 447 -32.53 16.87 17.38
C LYS A 447 -32.95 16.13 18.65
N VAL A 448 -32.48 16.59 19.81
CA VAL A 448 -32.81 16.02 21.12
C VAL A 448 -34.15 16.58 21.59
N SER A 449 -35.07 15.70 21.99
CA SER A 449 -36.29 16.07 22.70
C SER A 449 -36.59 15.11 23.84
N PHE A 450 -37.49 15.50 24.73
CA PHE A 450 -37.81 14.74 25.94
C PHE A 450 -39.29 14.41 25.98
N VAL A 451 -39.62 13.19 26.39
CA VAL A 451 -40.98 12.76 26.70
C VAL A 451 -41.06 12.46 28.19
N LEU A 452 -42.04 13.09 28.84
CA LEU A 452 -42.38 12.92 30.25
C LEU A 452 -43.76 12.26 30.33
N ASN A 453 -43.95 11.40 31.32
CA ASN A 453 -45.17 10.59 31.50
C ASN A 453 -46.24 11.27 32.39
N GLN A 454 -45.94 12.45 32.92
CA GLN A 454 -46.80 13.24 33.82
C GLN A 454 -46.73 14.72 33.42
N SER A 455 -47.76 15.48 33.81
CA SER A 455 -47.91 16.91 33.48
C SER A 455 -47.43 17.84 34.58
N GLU A 456 -47.39 17.38 35.83
CA GLU A 456 -47.04 18.16 37.02
C GLU A 456 -46.11 17.34 37.91
N PHE A 457 -45.15 18.01 38.56
CA PHE A 457 -44.13 17.38 39.39
C PHE A 457 -43.86 18.22 40.63
N ASN A 458 -44.03 17.64 41.82
CA ASN A 458 -43.71 18.30 43.09
C ASN A 458 -42.20 18.24 43.39
N PRO A 459 -41.68 19.13 44.25
CA PRO A 459 -40.32 18.99 44.78
C PRO A 459 -40.11 17.58 45.39
N ASN A 460 -38.93 17.00 45.19
CA ASN A 460 -38.55 15.64 45.56
C ASN A 460 -39.14 14.49 44.71
N ASP A 461 -40.02 14.78 43.74
CA ASP A 461 -40.55 13.76 42.83
C ASP A 461 -39.45 13.15 41.93
N LYS A 462 -39.68 11.91 41.51
CA LYS A 462 -38.88 11.22 40.49
C LYS A 462 -39.56 11.38 39.14
N VAL A 463 -38.97 12.21 38.29
CA VAL A 463 -39.43 12.41 36.91
C VAL A 463 -38.99 11.24 36.05
N LYS A 464 -39.93 10.56 35.40
CA LYS A 464 -39.62 9.53 34.41
C LYS A 464 -39.46 10.16 33.02
N ILE A 465 -38.28 9.97 32.43
CA ILE A 465 -37.83 10.66 31.23
C ILE A 465 -37.48 9.64 30.16
N THR A 466 -37.95 9.89 28.94
CA THR A 466 -37.47 9.23 27.72
C THR A 466 -36.82 10.29 26.84
N VAL A 467 -35.58 10.04 26.41
CA VAL A 467 -34.88 10.90 25.46
C VAL A 467 -35.21 10.44 24.05
N LYS A 468 -35.54 11.39 23.19
CA LYS A 468 -35.70 11.20 21.75
C LYS A 468 -34.56 11.87 21.02
N TYR A 469 -34.09 11.21 19.97
CA TYR A 469 -33.20 11.79 18.98
C TYR A 469 -33.80 11.54 17.59
N ASN A 470 -34.25 12.60 16.92
CA ASN A 470 -35.16 12.50 15.78
C ASN A 470 -36.36 11.56 16.08
N ASN A 471 -36.45 10.42 15.39
CA ASN A 471 -37.53 9.43 15.51
C ASN A 471 -37.20 8.30 16.50
N ALA A 472 -35.94 8.15 16.92
CA ALA A 472 -35.53 7.10 17.84
C ALA A 472 -35.74 7.51 19.30
N GLN A 473 -35.93 6.53 20.18
CA GLN A 473 -36.19 6.74 21.61
C GLN A 473 -35.26 5.89 22.46
N SER A 474 -34.84 6.44 23.61
CA SER A 474 -34.10 5.72 24.64
C SER A 474 -35.04 4.85 25.48
N GLU A 475 -34.45 3.95 26.28
CA GLU A 475 -35.15 3.42 27.45
C GLU A 475 -35.49 4.55 28.44
N GLN A 476 -36.55 4.35 29.21
CA GLN A 476 -36.99 5.31 30.22
C GLN A 476 -36.06 5.25 31.44
N PHE A 477 -35.71 6.42 31.99
CA PHE A 477 -34.95 6.54 33.24
C PHE A 477 -35.59 7.57 34.18
N SER A 478 -35.10 7.67 35.41
CA SER A 478 -35.63 8.60 36.40
C SER A 478 -34.59 9.60 36.89
N LEU A 479 -34.97 10.87 36.98
CA LEU A 479 -34.21 11.91 37.67
C LEU A 479 -35.03 12.47 38.83
N GLN A 480 -34.40 12.71 39.98
CA GLN A 480 -35.08 13.28 41.14
C GLN A 480 -34.99 14.80 41.11
N ILE A 481 -36.12 15.48 41.35
CA ILE A 481 -36.15 16.93 41.56
C ILE A 481 -35.60 17.22 42.95
N LYS A 482 -34.44 17.87 43.06
CA LYS A 482 -33.92 18.27 44.36
C LYS A 482 -34.67 19.50 44.85
N ASP A 483 -35.31 19.38 46.01
CA ASP A 483 -35.78 20.54 46.76
C ASP A 483 -34.56 21.29 47.31
N ASN A 484 -34.46 22.58 46.99
CA ASN A 484 -33.39 23.44 47.50
C ASN A 484 -33.59 23.81 48.99
N ASN A 485 -34.63 23.31 49.66
CA ASN A 485 -34.78 23.36 51.11
C ASN A 485 -34.05 22.20 51.80
N ALA A 486 -32.71 22.25 51.83
CA ALA A 486 -32.02 21.62 52.95
C ALA A 486 -32.18 22.54 54.18
N PRO A 487 -32.63 22.04 55.35
CA PRO A 487 -32.71 22.86 56.55
C PRO A 487 -31.30 23.29 56.95
N ASN A 488 -31.06 24.60 56.91
CA ASN A 488 -29.85 25.20 57.44
C ASN A 488 -29.82 24.94 58.95
N LYS A 489 -28.99 24.00 59.41
CA LYS A 489 -28.77 23.81 60.85
C LYS A 489 -28.02 25.03 61.39
N LYS A 490 -28.80 25.95 61.96
CA LYS A 490 -28.51 26.94 63.03
C LYS A 490 -27.07 27.46 63.18
N GLY A 491 -26.95 28.79 63.01
CA GLY A 491 -25.97 29.61 63.72
C GLY A 491 -26.01 31.10 63.37
N GLY A 492 -26.71 31.92 64.19
CA GLY A 492 -26.59 33.39 64.29
C GLY A 492 -27.46 34.20 63.30
N LEU A 493 -28.56 34.83 63.76
CA LEU A 493 -28.69 36.26 64.12
C LEU A 493 -28.12 37.21 63.04
N SER A 494 -28.81 38.24 62.51
CA SER A 494 -29.95 39.05 62.94
C SER A 494 -30.49 39.76 61.68
N GLY A 495 -31.79 39.92 61.47
CA GLY A 495 -32.48 41.13 61.91
C GLY A 495 -33.01 41.94 60.71
N LEU A 496 -34.33 42.13 60.68
CA LEU A 496 -35.17 42.97 59.81
C LEU A 496 -35.88 42.29 58.63
N ALA A 497 -37.19 42.48 58.71
CA ALA A 497 -38.23 41.94 57.87
C ALA A 497 -38.85 43.09 57.04
N ILE A 498 -39.32 42.72 55.84
CA ILE A 498 -40.48 43.31 55.12
C ILE A 498 -40.21 44.61 54.33
N VAL A 499 -40.24 44.51 52.98
CA VAL A 499 -41.27 45.02 52.04
C VAL A 499 -40.71 44.91 50.60
N GLY A 500 -41.53 44.44 49.65
CA GLY A 500 -41.48 44.92 48.27
C GLY A 500 -41.07 43.91 47.20
N ILE A 501 -42.08 43.26 46.62
CA ILE A 501 -42.03 42.53 45.35
C ILE A 501 -41.62 43.51 44.22
N VAL A 502 -40.96 42.95 43.18
CA VAL A 502 -40.51 43.56 41.90
C VAL A 502 -39.10 44.16 41.93
N LEU A 503 -38.24 43.71 41.00
CA LEU A 503 -36.85 44.13 40.66
C LEU A 503 -35.68 43.17 41.01
N GLY A 504 -35.93 41.87 41.18
CA GLY A 504 -34.86 40.86 41.31
C GLY A 504 -34.50 40.11 40.02
N SER A 505 -35.36 40.11 39.00
CA SER A 505 -35.22 39.29 37.79
C SER A 505 -34.45 39.94 36.64
N LEU A 506 -34.02 41.20 36.77
CA LEU A 506 -33.19 41.88 35.76
C LEU A 506 -31.69 41.84 36.08
N ALA A 507 -31.28 41.73 37.35
CA ALA A 507 -29.86 41.66 37.71
C ALA A 507 -29.22 40.30 37.37
N GLY A 508 -29.97 39.20 37.52
CA GLY A 508 -29.51 37.86 37.14
C GLY A 508 -29.36 37.68 35.62
N LEU A 509 -30.26 38.28 34.83
CA LEU A 509 -30.16 38.28 33.36
C LEU A 509 -29.07 39.25 32.86
N ALA A 510 -28.80 40.35 33.56
CA ALA A 510 -27.68 41.24 33.24
C ALA A 510 -26.32 40.58 33.53
N LEU A 511 -26.19 39.83 34.63
CA LEU A 511 -24.98 39.05 34.94
C LEU A 511 -24.77 37.88 33.96
N LEU A 512 -25.84 37.17 33.57
CA LEU A 512 -25.79 36.12 32.55
C LEU A 512 -25.48 36.69 31.15
N GLY A 513 -26.06 37.83 30.78
CA GLY A 513 -25.74 38.53 29.53
C GLY A 513 -24.31 39.08 29.49
N TRP A 514 -23.81 39.58 30.63
CA TRP A 514 -22.42 40.06 30.77
C TRP A 514 -21.41 38.91 30.71
N LEU A 515 -21.68 37.78 31.37
CA LEU A 515 -20.86 36.57 31.29
C LEU A 515 -20.90 35.96 29.88
N PHE A 516 -22.05 35.95 29.21
CA PHE A 516 -22.16 35.47 27.82
C PHE A 516 -21.40 36.38 26.84
N LYS A 517 -21.47 37.71 27.00
CA LYS A 517 -20.67 38.65 26.20
C LYS A 517 -19.16 38.46 26.42
N ARG A 518 -18.72 38.36 27.69
CA ARG A 518 -17.29 38.29 28.05
C ARG A 518 -16.64 36.94 27.73
N PHE A 519 -17.33 35.81 27.92
CA PHE A 519 -16.76 34.48 27.73
C PHE A 519 -17.11 33.82 26.40
N VAL A 520 -18.21 34.20 25.73
CA VAL A 520 -18.62 33.60 24.45
C VAL A 520 -18.40 34.56 23.28
N VAL A 521 -18.94 35.79 23.33
CA VAL A 521 -18.88 36.71 22.18
C VAL A 521 -17.47 37.30 21.99
N ASP A 522 -16.84 37.82 23.05
CA ASP A 522 -15.51 38.45 22.95
C ASP A 522 -14.39 37.43 22.66
N THR A 523 -14.51 36.20 23.18
CA THR A 523 -13.48 35.16 23.03
C THR A 523 -13.63 34.35 21.73
N PHE A 524 -14.85 33.99 21.32
CA PHE A 524 -15.07 33.06 20.19
C PHE A 524 -15.63 33.71 18.92
N ILE A 525 -16.25 34.90 18.99
CA ILE A 525 -16.81 35.59 17.81
C ILE A 525 -15.96 36.79 17.40
N LEU A 526 -15.68 37.72 18.33
CA LEU A 526 -14.92 38.95 18.03
C LEU A 526 -13.40 38.74 18.01
N GLY A 527 -12.86 37.80 18.79
CA GLY A 527 -11.44 37.43 18.80
C GLY A 527 -10.91 37.05 17.41
N PRO A 528 -11.52 36.07 16.72
CA PRO A 528 -11.13 35.68 15.35
C PRO A 528 -11.31 36.78 14.31
N ILE A 529 -12.27 37.69 14.50
CA ILE A 529 -12.54 38.81 13.58
C ILE A 529 -11.49 39.94 13.77
N ARG A 530 -11.10 40.24 15.01
CA ARG A 530 -10.02 41.19 15.33
C ARG A 530 -8.66 40.69 14.85
N ASP A 531 -8.39 39.39 14.98
CA ASP A 531 -7.14 38.77 14.55
C ASP A 531 -7.04 38.71 13.01
N LYS A 532 -8.15 38.46 12.31
CA LYS A 532 -8.24 38.59 10.85
C LYS A 532 -8.05 40.04 10.37
N LYS A 533 -8.63 41.03 11.06
CA LYS A 533 -8.43 42.45 10.73
C LYS A 533 -7.00 42.92 11.01
N GLN A 534 -6.38 42.50 12.11
CA GLN A 534 -4.97 42.83 12.40
C GLN A 534 -3.98 42.15 11.45
N LYS A 535 -4.23 40.89 11.04
CA LYS A 535 -3.44 40.23 9.99
C LYS A 535 -3.61 40.92 8.63
N ALA A 536 -4.82 41.31 8.25
CA ALA A 536 -5.06 42.05 7.01
C ALA A 536 -4.42 43.46 7.01
N TRP A 537 -4.34 44.12 8.17
CA TRP A 537 -3.70 45.42 8.32
C TRP A 537 -2.17 45.32 8.24
N ARG A 538 -1.56 44.33 8.93
CA ARG A 538 -0.11 44.05 8.82
C ARG A 538 0.33 43.64 7.42
N ILE A 539 -0.47 42.84 6.70
CA ILE A 539 -0.17 42.49 5.30
C ILE A 539 -0.21 43.72 4.38
N ARG A 540 -1.06 44.72 4.68
CA ARG A 540 -1.12 45.98 3.93
C ARG A 540 0.07 46.90 4.24
N GLU A 541 0.48 46.98 5.50
CA GLU A 541 1.68 47.74 5.91
C GLU A 541 2.96 47.12 5.34
N ASP A 542 3.14 45.80 5.45
CA ASP A 542 4.32 45.11 4.91
C ASP A 542 4.40 45.26 3.39
N LYS A 543 3.26 45.21 2.68
CA LYS A 543 3.23 45.44 1.23
C LYS A 543 3.59 46.89 0.86
N ALA A 544 3.10 47.87 1.63
CA ALA A 544 3.45 49.28 1.42
C ALA A 544 4.91 49.59 1.75
N LEU A 545 5.49 48.92 2.76
CA LEU A 545 6.92 49.02 3.12
C LEU A 545 7.82 48.44 2.03
N VAL A 546 7.44 47.32 1.42
CA VAL A 546 8.16 46.71 0.29
C VAL A 546 8.09 47.58 -0.96
N GLU A 547 6.92 48.19 -1.26
CA GLU A 547 6.80 49.15 -2.38
C GLU A 547 7.64 50.41 -2.14
N MET A 548 7.62 50.98 -0.92
CA MET A 548 8.46 52.14 -0.58
C MET A 548 9.96 51.81 -0.67
N GLN A 549 10.39 50.61 -0.25
CA GLN A 549 11.78 50.19 -0.39
C GLN A 549 12.19 49.98 -1.86
N ALA A 550 11.31 49.42 -2.68
CA ALA A 550 11.55 49.28 -4.12
C ALA A 550 11.61 50.64 -4.84
N GLU A 551 10.79 51.61 -4.42
CA GLU A 551 10.84 53.00 -4.90
C GLU A 551 12.09 53.74 -4.42
N GLU A 552 12.54 53.52 -3.18
CA GLU A 552 13.77 54.10 -2.66
C GLU A 552 15.03 53.52 -3.34
N GLU A 553 15.05 52.21 -3.63
CA GLU A 553 16.13 51.58 -4.40
C GLU A 553 16.16 52.06 -5.86
N THR A 554 14.99 52.26 -6.48
CA THR A 554 14.92 52.82 -7.84
C THR A 554 15.25 54.32 -7.89
N GLU A 555 14.94 55.10 -6.85
CA GLU A 555 15.43 56.49 -6.72
C GLU A 555 16.94 56.56 -6.46
N LYS A 556 17.49 55.70 -5.59
CA LYS A 556 18.95 55.61 -5.37
C LYS A 556 19.69 55.23 -6.64
N ALA A 557 19.14 54.31 -7.44
CA ALA A 557 19.68 53.96 -8.76
C ALA A 557 19.61 55.11 -9.78
N LYS A 558 18.66 56.03 -9.64
CA LYS A 558 18.55 57.25 -10.46
C LYS A 558 19.45 58.40 -10.00
N ARG A 559 19.72 58.52 -8.69
CA ARG A 559 20.65 59.54 -8.13
C ARG A 559 22.12 59.15 -8.20
N GLY A 560 22.42 57.87 -8.45
CA GLY A 560 23.78 57.35 -8.65
C GLY A 560 24.25 57.30 -10.12
N LYS A 561 23.54 57.97 -11.04
CA LYS A 561 23.94 58.13 -12.44
C LYS A 561 24.24 59.59 -12.78
#